data_AF-A0A8J6M9E7-F1
#
_entry.id   AF-A0A8J6M9E7-F1
#
_cell.length_a   1.000
_cell.length_b   1.000
_cell.length_c   1.000
_cell.angle_alpha   90.00
_cell.angle_beta   90.00
_cell.angle_gamma   90.00
#
_symmetry.space_group_name_H-M   'P 1'
#
loop_
_entity.id
_entity.type
_entity.pdbx_description
1 polymer ?
#
loop_
_entity_poly.entity_id
_entity_poly.type
_entity_poly.pdbx_seq_one_letter_code
_entity_poly.pdbx_strand_id
1 'polypeptide(L)'
;MAFFDELKERAVDLGRAGVAKSKQLAEIGKLNLSSAGEEDAIKKAYIEIGKLYYAERGMAPETAYVALCEKITASKITIEENKARIAEIKAEGNVSDAEVPPVVTDVPPEEPSGCDCGCEVHEDDKPQE
;
A
#
# COMPACT_ATOMS: atom_id res chain seq x y z
N MET A 1 -42.08 -33.89 -40.94
CA MET A 1 -41.45 -34.01 -39.61
C MET A 1 -39.98 -33.55 -39.60
N ALA A 2 -39.22 -33.64 -40.71
CA ALA A 2 -37.81 -33.27 -40.77
C ALA A 2 -37.43 -31.83 -40.33
N PHE A 3 -38.26 -30.81 -40.63
CA PHE A 3 -37.95 -29.41 -40.28
C PHE A 3 -37.92 -29.14 -38.76
N PHE A 4 -38.79 -29.83 -37.99
CA PHE A 4 -38.83 -29.66 -36.54
C PHE A 4 -37.64 -30.35 -35.86
N ASP A 5 -37.20 -31.49 -36.39
CA ASP A 5 -36.01 -32.19 -35.91
C ASP A 5 -34.73 -31.40 -36.19
N GLU A 6 -34.62 -30.77 -37.36
CA GLU A 6 -33.47 -29.91 -37.70
C GLU A 6 -33.42 -28.64 -36.82
N LEU A 7 -34.58 -28.02 -36.56
CA LEU A 7 -34.66 -26.87 -35.64
C LEU A 7 -34.26 -27.26 -34.20
N LYS A 8 -34.66 -28.46 -33.74
CA LYS A 8 -34.29 -29.00 -32.43
C LYS A 8 -32.78 -29.24 -32.33
N GLU A 9 -32.16 -29.84 -33.34
CA GLU A 9 -30.72 -30.09 -33.36
C GLU A 9 -29.93 -28.78 -33.31
N ARG A 10 -30.32 -27.79 -34.12
CA ARG A 10 -29.71 -26.45 -34.10
C ARG A 10 -29.87 -25.76 -32.75
N ALA A 11 -31.05 -25.85 -32.12
CA ALA A 11 -31.28 -25.28 -30.80
C ALA A 11 -30.41 -25.94 -29.72
N VAL A 12 -30.24 -27.26 -29.79
CA VAL A 12 -29.38 -28.02 -28.87
C VAL A 12 -27.91 -27.64 -29.05
N ASP A 13 -27.43 -27.52 -30.28
CA ASP A 13 -26.06 -27.10 -30.57
C ASP A 13 -25.78 -25.68 -30.11
N LEU A 14 -26.73 -24.75 -30.34
CA LEU A 14 -26.62 -23.38 -29.85
C LEU A 14 -26.58 -23.34 -28.32
N GLY A 15 -27.43 -24.13 -27.66
CA GLY A 15 -27.46 -24.26 -26.21
C GLY A 15 -26.14 -24.80 -25.64
N ARG A 16 -25.57 -25.83 -26.26
CA ARG A 16 -24.26 -26.40 -25.89
C ARG A 16 -23.12 -25.40 -26.10
N ALA A 17 -23.10 -24.71 -27.23
CA ALA A 17 -22.11 -23.68 -27.53
C ALA A 17 -22.21 -22.50 -26.55
N GLY A 18 -23.42 -22.08 -26.20
CA GLY A 18 -23.68 -21.06 -25.19
C GLY A 18 -23.15 -21.47 -23.81
N VAL A 19 -23.43 -22.70 -23.36
CA VAL A 19 -22.93 -23.23 -22.09
C VAL A 19 -21.40 -23.32 -22.07
N ALA A 20 -20.78 -23.79 -23.15
CA ALA A 20 -19.32 -23.86 -23.25
C ALA A 20 -18.68 -22.48 -23.17
N LYS A 21 -19.21 -21.49 -23.90
CA LYS A 21 -18.74 -20.11 -23.87
C LYS A 21 -18.90 -19.47 -22.49
N SER A 22 -20.02 -19.74 -21.81
CA SER A 22 -20.25 -19.26 -20.44
C SER A 22 -19.25 -19.85 -19.44
N LYS A 23 -18.88 -21.13 -19.57
CA LYS A 23 -17.83 -21.73 -18.73
C LYS A 23 -16.48 -21.07 -18.94
N GLN A 24 -16.09 -20.83 -20.20
CA GLN A 24 -14.83 -20.13 -20.51
C GLN A 24 -14.81 -18.70 -19.96
N LEU A 25 -15.91 -17.96 -20.09
CA LEU A 25 -16.00 -16.60 -19.52
C LEU A 25 -15.96 -16.62 -17.99
N ALA A 26 -16.57 -17.61 -17.34
CA ALA A 26 -16.49 -17.77 -15.89
C ALA A 26 -15.06 -18.10 -15.44
N GLU A 27 -14.35 -18.95 -16.18
CA GLU A 27 -12.94 -19.28 -15.91
C GLU A 27 -12.03 -18.07 -16.10
N ILE A 28 -12.21 -17.30 -17.18
CA ILE A 28 -11.50 -16.03 -17.41
C ILE A 28 -11.79 -15.05 -16.28
N GLY A 29 -13.05 -14.91 -15.88
CA GLY A 29 -13.44 -14.04 -14.77
C GLY A 29 -12.76 -14.45 -13.45
N LYS A 30 -12.73 -15.74 -13.14
CA LYS A 30 -12.02 -16.28 -11.98
C LYS A 30 -10.52 -16.00 -12.05
N LEU A 31 -9.89 -16.24 -13.20
CA LEU A 31 -8.46 -15.98 -13.41
C LEU A 31 -8.14 -14.49 -13.25
N ASN A 32 -8.94 -13.59 -13.82
CA ASN A 32 -8.76 -12.14 -13.68
C ASN A 32 -8.89 -11.67 -12.23
N LEU A 33 -9.87 -12.20 -11.49
CA LEU A 33 -10.01 -11.90 -10.06
C LEU A 33 -8.79 -12.40 -9.26
N SER A 34 -8.28 -13.59 -9.59
CA SER A 34 -7.05 -14.10 -9.00
C SER A 34 -5.86 -13.19 -9.32
N SER A 35 -5.67 -12.80 -10.58
CA SER A 35 -4.60 -11.89 -11.00
C SER A 35 -4.67 -10.54 -10.27
N ALA A 36 -5.87 -9.96 -10.13
CA ALA A 36 -6.05 -8.71 -9.39
C ALA A 36 -5.68 -8.84 -7.90
N GLY A 37 -5.97 -10.00 -7.29
CA GLY A 37 -5.54 -10.30 -5.92
C GLY A 37 -4.03 -10.40 -5.78
N GLU A 38 -3.36 -11.07 -6.73
CA GLU A 38 -1.89 -11.17 -6.74
C GLU A 38 -1.23 -9.80 -7.01
N GLU A 39 -1.81 -8.98 -7.88
CA GLU A 39 -1.32 -7.60 -8.11
C GLU A 39 -1.39 -6.75 -6.83
N ASP A 40 -2.46 -6.88 -6.03
CA ASP A 40 -2.57 -6.20 -4.74
C ASP A 40 -1.55 -6.73 -3.73
N ALA A 41 -1.34 -8.05 -3.68
CA ALA A 41 -0.31 -8.66 -2.84
C ALA A 41 1.10 -8.16 -3.21
N ILE A 42 1.42 -8.05 -4.50
CA ILE A 42 2.69 -7.50 -4.98
C ILE A 42 2.86 -6.03 -4.55
N LYS A 43 1.81 -5.21 -4.71
CA LYS A 43 1.85 -3.80 -4.29
C LYS A 43 2.12 -3.68 -2.79
N LYS A 44 1.44 -4.48 -1.97
CA LYS A 44 1.67 -4.53 -0.52
C LYS A 44 3.10 -4.95 -0.18
N ALA A 45 3.61 -5.99 -0.82
CA ALA A 45 4.98 -6.45 -0.62
C ALA A 45 6.01 -5.36 -0.97
N TYR A 46 5.82 -4.61 -2.07
CA TYR A 46 6.70 -3.49 -2.40
C TYR A 46 6.67 -2.37 -1.36
N ILE A 47 5.50 -2.05 -0.82
CA ILE A 47 5.37 -1.06 0.26
C ILE A 47 6.09 -1.55 1.52
N GLU A 48 5.89 -2.82 1.90
CA GLU A 48 6.56 -3.42 3.06
C GLU A 48 8.07 -3.44 2.92
N ILE A 49 8.60 -3.81 1.75
CA ILE A 49 10.04 -3.75 1.47
C ILE A 49 10.57 -2.33 1.64
N GLY A 50 9.89 -1.33 1.07
CA GLY A 50 10.30 0.07 1.20
C GLY A 50 10.30 0.56 2.66
N LYS A 51 9.30 0.13 3.45
CA LYS A 51 9.21 0.45 4.87
C LYS A 51 10.33 -0.21 5.67
N LEU A 52 10.57 -1.51 5.48
CA LEU A 52 11.65 -2.24 6.16
C LEU A 52 13.02 -1.65 5.79
N TYR A 53 13.23 -1.37 4.50
CA TYR A 53 14.45 -0.74 4.03
C TYR A 53 14.66 0.62 4.68
N TYR A 54 13.64 1.49 4.72
CA TYR A 54 13.77 2.78 5.39
C TYR A 54 13.99 2.65 6.90
N ALA A 55 13.37 1.66 7.57
CA ALA A 55 13.57 1.43 8.99
C ALA A 55 15.00 0.98 9.32
N GLU A 56 15.59 0.10 8.51
CA GLU A 56 16.94 -0.45 8.75
C GLU A 56 18.06 0.44 8.21
N ARG A 57 17.82 1.10 7.07
CA ARG A 57 18.84 1.81 6.27
C ARG A 57 18.51 3.27 6.01
N GLY A 58 17.37 3.80 6.47
CA GLY A 58 16.96 5.18 6.17
C GLY A 58 17.94 6.25 6.65
N MET A 59 18.73 5.97 7.69
CA MET A 59 19.78 6.87 8.22
C MET A 59 21.12 6.74 7.49
N ALA A 60 21.36 5.64 6.75
CA ALA A 60 22.56 5.42 5.96
C ALA A 60 22.24 4.57 4.71
N PRO A 61 21.45 5.11 3.76
CA PRO A 61 21.04 4.36 2.57
C PRO A 61 22.18 4.33 1.54
N GLU A 62 22.15 3.35 0.63
CA GLU A 62 23.05 3.37 -0.52
C GLU A 62 22.76 4.57 -1.43
N THR A 63 23.76 5.04 -2.18
CA THR A 63 23.68 6.27 -2.99
C THR A 63 22.47 6.32 -3.92
N ALA A 64 22.00 5.17 -4.44
CA ALA A 64 20.82 5.10 -5.30
C ALA A 64 19.50 5.43 -4.58
N TYR A 65 19.44 5.28 -3.26
CA TYR A 65 18.24 5.42 -2.44
C TYR A 65 18.25 6.66 -1.53
N VAL A 66 19.36 7.39 -1.43
CA VAL A 66 19.51 8.60 -0.60
C VAL A 66 18.37 9.59 -0.83
N ALA A 67 18.15 10.00 -2.08
CA ALA A 67 17.12 11.01 -2.40
C ALA A 67 15.70 10.55 -2.03
N LEU A 68 15.42 9.25 -2.12
CA LEU A 68 14.13 8.69 -1.73
C LEU A 68 13.97 8.68 -0.21
N CYS A 69 15.01 8.30 0.54
CA CYS A 69 15.00 8.30 2.01
C CYS A 69 14.91 9.74 2.56
N GLU A 70 15.65 10.69 1.99
CA GLU A 70 15.56 12.11 2.36
C GLU A 70 14.14 12.65 2.12
N LYS A 71 13.52 12.30 0.99
CA LYS A 71 12.14 12.69 0.69
C LYS A 71 11.14 12.10 1.69
N ILE A 72 11.31 10.84 2.09
CA ILE A 72 10.49 10.20 3.11
C ILE A 72 10.67 10.93 4.45
N THR A 73 11.91 11.21 4.84
CA THR A 73 12.25 11.95 6.08
C THR A 73 11.60 13.33 6.10
N ALA A 74 11.80 14.11 5.03
CA ALA A 74 11.21 15.44 4.90
C ALA A 74 9.68 15.39 4.96
N SER A 75 9.07 14.42 4.29
CA SER A 75 7.61 14.24 4.32
C SER A 75 7.10 13.90 5.71
N LYS A 76 7.82 13.06 6.47
CA LYS A 76 7.50 12.75 7.88
C LYS A 76 7.55 14.00 8.76
N ILE A 77 8.58 14.83 8.61
CA ILE A 77 8.71 16.10 9.33
C ILE A 77 7.51 17.02 9.01
N THR A 78 7.19 17.21 7.73
CA THR A 78 6.04 18.03 7.31
C THR A 78 4.71 17.50 7.84
N ILE A 79 4.54 16.18 7.93
CA ILE A 79 3.34 15.58 8.53
C ILE A 79 3.23 15.96 10.00
N GLU A 80 4.30 15.85 10.77
CA GLU A 80 4.31 16.21 12.19
C GLU A 80 4.08 17.71 12.40
N GLU A 81 4.70 18.57 11.58
CA GLU A 81 4.44 20.02 11.59
C GLU A 81 2.97 20.34 11.29
N ASN A 82 2.38 19.68 10.29
CA ASN A 82 0.97 19.87 9.93
C ASN A 82 0.05 19.38 11.06
N LYS A 83 0.35 18.24 11.69
CA LYS A 83 -0.41 17.74 12.85
C LYS A 83 -0.34 18.71 14.02
N ALA A 84 0.84 19.26 14.32
CA ALA A 84 1.02 20.26 15.37
C ALA A 84 0.17 21.52 15.09
N ARG A 85 0.23 22.06 13.86
CA ARG A 85 -0.60 23.20 13.45
C ARG A 85 -2.10 22.91 13.53
N ILE A 86 -2.53 21.71 13.13
CA ILE A 86 -3.93 21.31 13.27
C ILE A 86 -4.34 21.29 14.75
N ALA A 87 -3.48 20.79 15.64
CA ALA A 87 -3.76 20.76 17.08
C ALA A 87 -3.86 22.17 17.67
N GLU A 88 -2.98 23.09 17.28
CA GLU A 88 -3.03 24.50 17.66
C GLU A 88 -4.34 25.15 17.20
N ILE A 89 -4.71 25.00 15.92
CA ILE A 89 -5.95 25.55 15.36
C ILE A 89 -7.19 24.97 16.07
N LYS A 90 -7.19 23.67 16.40
CA LYS A 90 -8.28 23.05 17.16
C LYS A 90 -8.39 23.64 18.57
N ALA A 91 -7.26 23.86 19.25
CA ALA A 91 -7.22 24.43 20.59
C ALA A 91 -7.67 25.89 20.63
N GLU A 92 -7.31 26.69 19.62
CA GLU A 92 -7.67 28.11 19.52
C GLU A 92 -9.12 28.33 19.03
N GLY A 93 -9.58 27.49 18.10
CA GLY A 93 -10.85 27.65 17.41
C GLY A 93 -12.02 26.86 18.00
N ASN A 94 -11.80 26.06 19.06
CA ASN A 94 -12.78 25.10 19.61
C ASN A 94 -13.38 24.18 18.51
N VAL A 95 -12.58 23.85 17.50
CA VAL A 95 -12.98 22.96 16.39
C VAL A 95 -12.87 21.52 16.87
N SER A 96 -13.98 20.80 16.84
CA SER A 96 -14.05 19.42 17.29
C SER A 96 -13.55 18.45 16.20
N ASP A 97 -13.08 17.27 16.60
CA ASP A 97 -12.57 16.27 15.66
C ASP A 97 -13.61 15.82 14.61
N ALA A 98 -14.90 15.96 14.95
CA ALA A 98 -16.03 15.66 14.07
C ALA A 98 -16.22 16.66 12.91
N GLU A 99 -15.66 17.87 13.00
CA GLU A 99 -15.75 18.91 11.97
C GLU A 99 -14.57 18.86 10.99
N VAL A 100 -13.53 18.07 11.29
CA VAL A 100 -12.36 17.92 10.43
C VAL A 100 -12.57 16.75 9.48
N PRO A 101 -12.43 16.96 8.15
CA PRO A 101 -12.57 15.87 7.19
C PRO A 101 -11.51 14.79 7.44
N PRO A 102 -11.86 13.51 7.34
CA PRO A 102 -10.92 12.42 7.56
C PRO A 102 -9.81 12.46 6.52
N VAL A 103 -8.55 12.45 6.98
CA VAL A 103 -7.39 12.35 6.09
C VAL A 103 -7.25 10.89 5.65
N VAL A 104 -7.59 10.60 4.40
CA VAL A 104 -7.34 9.28 3.78
C VAL A 104 -5.85 9.21 3.46
N THR A 105 -5.12 8.36 4.18
CA THR A 105 -3.71 8.09 3.91
C THR A 105 -3.54 6.61 3.59
N ASP A 106 -2.89 6.31 2.45
CA ASP A 106 -2.49 4.94 2.10
C ASP A 106 -1.27 4.47 2.91
N VAL A 107 -0.65 5.38 3.66
CA VAL A 107 0.44 5.11 4.58
C VAL A 107 -0.15 5.05 5.98
N PRO A 108 -0.20 3.86 6.63
CA PRO A 108 -0.62 3.74 8.01
C PRO A 108 0.21 4.67 8.90
N PRO A 109 -0.37 5.28 9.94
CA PRO A 109 0.42 6.04 10.92
C PRO A 109 1.51 5.13 11.46
N GLU A 110 2.76 5.53 11.30
CA GLU A 110 3.87 4.84 11.95
C GLU A 110 3.73 5.05 13.46
N GLU A 111 3.61 3.97 14.22
CA GLU A 111 3.73 4.03 15.67
C GLU A 111 5.11 4.62 16.00
N PRO A 112 5.21 5.50 17.01
CA PRO A 112 6.49 6.07 17.39
C PRO A 112 7.42 4.93 17.78
N SER A 113 8.33 4.56 16.88
CA SER A 113 9.51 3.79 17.24
C SER A 113 10.30 4.70 18.17
N GLY A 114 10.09 4.49 19.46
CA GLY A 114 10.95 5.04 20.49
C GLY A 114 12.35 4.57 20.18
N CYS A 115 13.13 5.44 19.55
CA CYS A 115 14.56 5.29 19.45
C CYS A 115 15.11 5.52 20.87
N ASP A 116 15.01 4.48 21.69
CA ASP A 116 15.82 4.27 22.87
C ASP A 116 17.24 3.90 22.38
N CYS A 117 17.91 4.81 21.64
CA CYS A 117 19.37 4.75 21.64
C CYS A 117 19.77 5.27 23.02
N GLY A 118 19.97 4.33 23.93
CA GLY A 118 21.00 4.47 24.95
C GLY A 118 22.33 4.65 24.22
N CYS A 119 22.56 5.87 23.72
CA CYS A 119 23.84 6.28 23.23
C CYS A 119 24.71 6.51 24.48
N GLU A 120 25.22 5.40 25.03
CA GLU A 120 26.27 5.42 26.05
C GLU A 120 27.46 6.17 25.47
N VAL A 121 27.76 7.30 26.12
CA VAL A 121 28.92 8.12 25.84
C VAL A 121 30.15 7.27 26.18
N HIS A 122 30.77 6.65 25.19
CA HIS A 122 32.12 6.14 25.34
C HIS A 122 33.09 7.33 25.24
N GLU A 123 33.41 7.89 26.41
CA GLU A 123 34.70 8.53 26.66
C GLU A 123 35.84 7.47 26.56
N ASP A 124 37.08 7.96 26.45
CA ASP A 124 38.35 7.24 26.21
C ASP A 124 38.67 6.98 24.71
N ASP A 125 39.84 7.29 24.16
CA ASP A 125 41.16 7.51 24.75
C ASP A 125 42.06 8.28 23.75
N LYS A 126 43.02 9.04 24.29
CA LYS A 126 44.07 9.77 23.57
C LYS A 126 45.15 8.82 23.03
N PRO A 127 45.81 9.13 21.91
CA PRO A 127 47.29 9.04 21.89
C PRO A 127 47.91 10.25 21.17
N GLN A 128 48.77 11.05 21.80
CA GLN A 128 50.25 10.91 21.80
C GLN A 128 50.86 10.71 20.41
N GLU A 129 51.30 11.82 19.81
CA GLU A 129 52.70 12.07 19.41
C GLU A 129 53.02 13.55 19.58
#